data_AF-A0A7J4I9R9-F1
#
_entry.id   AF-A0A7J4I9R9-F1
#
_cell.length_a   1.000
_cell.length_b   1.000
_cell.length_c   1.000
_cell.angle_alpha   90.00
_cell.angle_beta   90.00
_cell.angle_gamma   90.00
#
_symmetry.space_group_name_H-M   'P 1'
#
loop_
_entity.id
_entity.type
_entity.pdbx_description
1 polymer ?
#
loop_
_entity_poly.entity_id
_entity_poly.type
_entity_poly.pdbx_seq_one_letter_code
_entity_poly.pdbx_strand_id
1 'polypeptide(L)'
;MKKAAEMLDKDGTKWKLHVCSAHRTPDMLDRIMGEIDDSCDAIIAGAGLAAALPGVVAAKTTIPVIGVPLAGAFDGLDALLSIIQMPPGIPVITTGVNGIEEAAATVVKIATNKMKRVNITSIKNKNKKAIEKATEALKELRIEYSCTEKIVETAINLCFIGINETTTPKNADAIVIYCPTAEKETAADALKLLQLTKKGAWVGLNRGENAAVAAAEILKKTKELTEYRWKMRIQVEEADKRC
;
A
#
# COMPACT_ATOMS: atom_id res chain seq x y z
N MET A 1 8.62 5.26 14.84
CA MET A 1 9.67 5.49 13.81
C MET A 1 11.05 4.97 14.21
N LYS A 2 11.62 5.32 15.39
CA LYS A 2 12.97 4.89 15.83
C LYS A 2 13.31 3.41 15.57
N LYS A 3 12.40 2.50 15.91
CA LYS A 3 12.57 1.05 15.69
C LYS A 3 12.85 0.67 14.23
N ALA A 4 12.24 1.36 13.26
CA ALA A 4 12.54 1.10 11.85
C ALA A 4 13.97 1.48 11.50
N ALA A 5 14.47 2.64 11.96
CA ALA A 5 15.86 3.04 11.77
C ALA A 5 16.83 1.99 12.35
N GLU A 6 16.59 1.55 13.60
CA GLU A 6 17.40 0.51 14.24
C GLU A 6 17.39 -0.83 13.48
N MET A 7 16.28 -1.19 12.82
CA MET A 7 16.19 -2.40 12.00
C MET A 7 16.92 -2.24 10.66
N LEU A 8 16.74 -1.11 9.98
CA LEU A 8 17.41 -0.83 8.71
C LEU A 8 18.92 -0.72 8.90
N ASP A 9 19.39 -0.13 10.00
CA ASP A 9 20.81 -0.10 10.38
C ASP A 9 21.39 -1.51 10.54
N LYS A 10 20.67 -2.41 11.22
CA LYS A 10 21.10 -3.81 11.42
C LYS A 10 21.19 -4.60 10.12
N ASP A 11 20.28 -4.32 9.19
CA ASP A 11 20.25 -4.94 7.86
C ASP A 11 21.30 -4.34 6.91
N GLY A 12 21.79 -3.13 7.21
CA GLY A 12 22.70 -2.38 6.34
C GLY A 12 21.97 -1.62 5.22
N THR A 13 20.64 -1.53 5.28
CA THR A 13 19.84 -0.74 4.34
C THR A 13 20.01 0.75 4.63
N LYS A 14 20.43 1.52 3.62
CA LYS A 14 20.60 2.97 3.72
C LYS A 14 19.25 3.67 3.85
N TRP A 15 19.16 4.66 4.74
CA TRP A 15 17.93 5.44 4.96
C TRP A 15 18.22 6.90 5.29
N LYS A 16 17.20 7.74 5.13
CA LYS A 16 17.18 9.15 5.54
C LYS A 16 15.87 9.39 6.31
N LEU A 17 15.93 10.13 7.42
CA LEU A 17 14.75 10.46 8.23
C LEU A 17 14.42 11.94 8.08
N HIS A 18 13.14 12.21 7.90
CA HIS A 18 12.58 13.54 7.92
C HIS A 18 11.42 13.61 8.92
N VAL A 19 11.25 14.76 9.56
CA VAL A 19 10.06 15.10 10.34
C VAL A 19 9.33 16.21 9.59
N CYS A 20 8.13 15.92 9.13
CA CYS A 20 7.29 16.85 8.39
C CYS A 20 5.80 16.59 8.70
N SER A 21 4.95 17.55 8.35
CA SER A 21 3.50 17.48 8.56
C SER A 21 2.76 17.88 7.30
N ALA A 22 1.92 16.98 6.78
CA ALA A 22 1.04 17.28 5.64
C ALA A 22 0.08 18.46 5.91
N HIS A 23 -0.28 18.69 7.17
CA HIS A 23 -1.21 19.77 7.54
C HIS A 23 -0.52 21.08 7.89
N ARG A 24 0.66 21.02 8.54
CA ARG A 24 1.30 22.20 9.14
C ARG A 24 2.51 22.70 8.34
N THR A 25 3.16 21.82 7.60
CA THR A 25 4.35 22.14 6.81
C THR A 25 4.26 21.53 5.40
N PRO A 26 3.17 21.76 4.64
CA PRO A 26 2.99 21.17 3.31
C PRO A 26 4.11 21.55 2.34
N ASP A 27 4.57 22.80 2.35
CA ASP A 27 5.67 23.25 1.47
C ASP A 27 7.01 22.54 1.79
N MET A 28 7.24 22.21 3.06
CA MET A 28 8.42 21.44 3.47
C MET A 28 8.33 20.00 2.96
N LEU A 29 7.14 19.39 3.04
CA LEU A 29 6.90 18.06 2.48
C LEU A 29 7.16 18.06 0.97
N ASP A 30 6.70 19.09 0.25
CA ASP A 30 6.91 19.21 -1.19
C ASP A 30 8.40 19.31 -1.56
N ARG A 31 9.18 20.07 -0.78
CA ARG A 31 10.64 20.13 -0.94
C ARG A 31 11.29 18.76 -0.70
N ILE A 32 10.91 18.07 0.38
CA ILE A 32 11.44 16.73 0.68
C ILE A 32 11.13 15.77 -0.47
N MET A 33 9.90 15.76 -0.97
CA MET A 33 9.51 14.88 -2.07
C MET A 33 10.25 15.22 -3.38
N GLY A 34 10.58 16.48 -3.62
CA GLY A 34 11.39 16.90 -4.77
C GLY A 34 12.86 16.48 -4.70
N GLU A 35 13.37 16.10 -3.52
CA GLU A 35 14.73 15.56 -3.34
C GLU A 35 14.81 14.04 -3.54
N ILE A 36 13.68 13.33 -3.57
CA ILE A 36 13.63 11.87 -3.68
C ILE A 36 13.62 11.49 -5.16
N ASP A 37 14.61 10.70 -5.58
CA ASP A 37 14.73 10.16 -6.93
C ASP A 37 14.47 8.64 -6.97
N ASP A 38 14.57 8.06 -8.17
CA ASP A 38 14.31 6.63 -8.43
C ASP A 38 15.33 5.67 -7.77
N SER A 39 16.39 6.18 -7.12
CA SER A 39 17.29 5.37 -6.31
C SER A 39 16.67 4.95 -4.98
N CYS A 40 15.59 5.62 -4.55
CA CYS A 40 14.83 5.23 -3.37
C CYS A 40 13.91 4.04 -3.71
N ASP A 41 14.09 2.92 -2.99
CA ASP A 41 13.31 1.71 -3.23
C ASP A 41 11.91 1.75 -2.59
N ALA A 42 11.75 2.45 -1.47
CA ALA A 42 10.50 2.57 -0.73
C ALA A 42 10.52 3.70 0.31
N ILE A 43 9.35 4.23 0.66
CA ILE A 43 9.19 5.28 1.67
C ILE A 43 8.34 4.76 2.84
N ILE A 44 8.79 4.94 4.07
CA ILE A 44 7.96 4.70 5.27
C ILE A 44 7.40 6.03 5.77
N ALA A 45 6.07 6.15 5.81
CA ALA A 45 5.37 7.33 6.32
C ALA A 45 4.51 6.95 7.53
N GLY A 46 4.78 7.56 8.69
CA GLY A 46 4.02 7.34 9.92
C GLY A 46 3.19 8.57 10.29
N ALA A 47 1.90 8.37 10.59
CA ALA A 47 1.01 9.43 11.07
C ALA A 47 -0.12 8.87 11.94
N GLY A 48 -0.64 9.70 12.86
CA GLY A 48 -1.77 9.38 13.73
C GLY A 48 -2.94 10.35 13.54
N LEU A 49 -4.08 10.07 14.19
CA LEU A 49 -5.33 10.84 14.07
C LEU A 49 -5.84 10.87 12.62
N ALA A 50 -6.18 12.03 12.08
CA ALA A 50 -6.43 12.23 10.65
C ALA A 50 -5.11 12.08 9.87
N ALA A 51 -4.68 10.84 9.68
CA ALA A 51 -3.32 10.50 9.28
C ALA A 51 -3.08 10.69 7.76
N ALA A 52 -3.02 11.94 7.31
CA ALA A 52 -2.94 12.28 5.88
C ALA A 52 -1.56 12.09 5.24
N LEU A 53 -0.47 12.12 6.03
CA LEU A 53 0.90 12.12 5.50
C LEU A 53 1.19 10.98 4.51
N PRO A 54 0.87 9.71 4.79
CA PRO A 54 1.16 8.62 3.85
C PRO A 54 0.43 8.78 2.51
N GLY A 55 -0.84 9.19 2.54
CA GLY A 55 -1.63 9.40 1.33
C GLY A 55 -1.11 10.57 0.49
N VAL A 56 -0.71 11.68 1.12
CA VAL A 56 -0.13 12.84 0.42
C VAL A 56 1.23 12.50 -0.20
N VAL A 57 2.06 11.71 0.51
CA VAL A 57 3.32 11.21 -0.03
C VAL A 57 3.05 10.33 -1.26
N ALA A 58 2.15 9.35 -1.16
CA ALA A 58 1.82 8.43 -2.25
C ALA A 58 1.28 9.14 -3.50
N ALA A 59 0.54 10.23 -3.31
CA ALA A 59 0.03 11.06 -4.42
C ALA A 59 1.14 11.80 -5.19
N LYS A 60 2.34 11.96 -4.61
CA LYS A 60 3.45 12.74 -5.17
C LYS A 60 4.57 11.88 -5.79
N THR A 61 4.50 10.55 -5.71
CA THR A 61 5.58 9.67 -6.19
C THR A 61 5.06 8.33 -6.70
N THR A 62 5.81 7.68 -7.59
CA THR A 62 5.61 6.28 -8.00
C THR A 62 6.42 5.29 -7.16
N ILE A 63 7.20 5.77 -6.19
CA ILE A 63 7.93 4.93 -5.23
C ILE A 63 6.92 4.34 -4.24
N PRO A 64 7.01 3.04 -3.90
CA PRO A 64 6.04 2.41 -3.00
C PRO A 64 6.09 3.06 -1.61
N VAL A 65 4.91 3.43 -1.10
CA VAL A 65 4.74 4.05 0.21
C VAL A 65 4.17 3.06 1.21
N ILE A 66 4.91 2.82 2.30
CA ILE A 66 4.49 2.02 3.44
C ILE A 66 3.92 2.95 4.51
N GLY A 67 2.61 2.89 4.72
CA GLY A 67 1.90 3.68 5.71
C GLY A 67 1.88 2.99 7.07
N VAL A 68 2.31 3.68 8.12
CA VAL A 68 2.27 3.19 9.50
C VAL A 68 1.26 4.01 10.30
N PRO A 69 0.07 3.47 10.59
CA PRO A 69 -0.89 4.13 11.46
C PRO A 69 -0.32 4.20 12.87
N LEU A 70 -0.19 5.41 13.42
CA LEU A 70 0.24 5.62 14.80
C LEU A 70 -0.99 5.76 15.69
N ALA A 71 -1.05 4.96 16.76
CA ALA A 71 -2.21 4.96 17.65
C ALA A 71 -2.45 6.36 18.25
N GLY A 72 -3.68 6.85 18.08
CA GLY A 72 -4.18 8.11 18.63
C GLY A 72 -5.49 7.86 19.36
N ALA A 73 -6.60 8.38 18.83
CA ALA A 73 -7.93 8.05 19.34
C ALA A 73 -8.39 6.67 18.82
N PHE A 74 -9.46 6.12 19.42
CA PHE A 74 -10.10 4.88 18.95
C PHE A 74 -9.13 3.71 18.71
N ASP A 75 -8.10 3.56 19.56
CA ASP A 75 -7.05 2.56 19.44
C ASP A 75 -6.33 2.55 18.07
N GLY A 76 -6.27 3.71 17.40
CA GLY A 76 -5.66 3.88 16.09
C GLY A 76 -6.55 3.52 14.90
N LEU A 77 -7.84 3.25 15.12
CA LEU A 77 -8.81 3.05 14.03
C LEU A 77 -8.89 4.28 13.11
N ASP A 78 -8.85 5.48 13.69
CA ASP A 78 -8.84 6.76 12.98
C ASP A 78 -7.67 6.86 12.00
N ALA A 79 -6.46 6.58 12.47
CA ALA A 79 -5.25 6.58 11.67
C ALA A 79 -5.28 5.46 10.62
N LEU A 80 -5.72 4.26 11.01
CA LEU A 80 -5.81 3.12 10.10
C LEU A 80 -6.71 3.45 8.91
N LEU A 81 -7.94 3.89 9.16
CA LEU A 81 -8.90 4.19 8.10
C LEU A 81 -8.44 5.38 7.23
N SER A 82 -7.77 6.37 7.82
CA SER A 82 -7.19 7.51 7.09
C SER A 82 -6.09 7.09 6.11
N ILE A 83 -5.34 6.04 6.42
CA ILE A 83 -4.19 5.59 5.63
C ILE A 83 -4.59 4.48 4.65
N ILE A 84 -5.33 3.46 5.12
CA ILE A 84 -5.55 2.23 4.37
C ILE A 84 -6.54 2.41 3.22
N GLN A 85 -7.53 3.28 3.40
CA GLN A 85 -8.69 3.36 2.51
C GLN A 85 -8.51 4.38 1.39
N MET A 86 -7.36 4.30 0.70
CA MET A 86 -7.01 5.18 -0.40
C MET A 86 -7.98 5.04 -1.60
N PRO A 87 -8.20 6.13 -2.37
CA PRO A 87 -8.91 6.08 -3.64
C PRO A 87 -8.18 5.19 -4.65
N PRO A 88 -8.87 4.75 -5.72
CA PRO A 88 -8.24 3.95 -6.77
C PRO A 88 -7.03 4.66 -7.39
N GLY A 89 -6.00 3.91 -7.77
CA GLY A 89 -4.81 4.39 -8.49
C GLY A 89 -3.68 4.99 -7.65
N ILE A 90 -3.92 5.32 -6.39
CA ILE A 90 -2.92 5.89 -5.47
C ILE A 90 -2.85 5.01 -4.20
N PRO A 91 -2.12 3.89 -4.23
CA PRO A 91 -2.06 2.98 -3.10
C PRO A 91 -1.18 3.51 -1.96
N VAL A 92 -1.49 3.04 -0.74
CA VAL A 92 -0.56 3.04 0.39
C VAL A 92 -0.54 1.62 0.96
N ILE A 93 0.65 1.03 1.05
CA ILE A 93 0.86 -0.30 1.65
C ILE A 93 0.84 -0.12 3.17
N THR A 94 -0.28 -0.41 3.80
CA THR A 94 -0.55 -0.07 5.19
C THR A 94 -0.20 -1.23 6.11
N THR A 95 0.53 -0.96 7.19
CA THR A 95 0.76 -1.95 8.25
C THR A 95 -0.38 -1.94 9.27
N GLY A 96 -0.33 -2.88 10.23
CA GLY A 96 -1.13 -2.74 11.44
C GLY A 96 -0.79 -1.45 12.22
N VAL A 97 -1.70 -1.05 13.11
CA VAL A 97 -1.48 0.09 14.02
C VAL A 97 -0.19 -0.14 14.80
N ASN A 98 0.69 0.87 14.81
CA ASN A 98 2.05 0.86 15.37
C ASN A 98 2.99 -0.21 14.78
N GLY A 99 2.65 -0.80 13.63
CA GLY A 99 3.41 -1.87 12.94
C GLY A 99 4.69 -1.41 12.25
N ILE A 100 5.52 -0.63 12.95
CA ILE A 100 6.74 -0.03 12.40
C ILE A 100 7.82 -1.06 12.07
N GLU A 101 7.85 -2.18 12.78
CA GLU A 101 8.81 -3.26 12.56
C GLU A 101 8.42 -4.04 11.28
N GLU A 102 7.12 -4.28 11.07
CA GLU A 102 6.58 -4.84 9.83
C GLU A 102 6.81 -3.91 8.64
N ALA A 103 6.75 -2.59 8.85
CA ALA A 103 7.04 -1.61 7.80
C ALA A 103 8.51 -1.73 7.34
N ALA A 104 9.45 -1.76 8.28
CA ALA A 104 10.87 -1.94 7.97
C ALA A 104 11.13 -3.29 7.28
N ALA A 105 10.53 -4.38 7.76
CA ALA A 105 10.66 -5.70 7.12
C ALA A 105 10.11 -5.71 5.68
N THR A 106 8.98 -5.03 5.45
CA THR A 106 8.41 -4.86 4.10
C THR A 106 9.36 -4.10 3.19
N VAL A 107 9.96 -3.00 3.67
CA VAL A 107 10.94 -2.21 2.91
C VAL A 107 12.17 -3.04 2.53
N VAL A 108 12.74 -3.82 3.46
CA VAL A 108 13.90 -4.68 3.16
C VAL A 108 13.58 -5.68 2.04
N LYS A 109 12.38 -6.28 2.06
CA LYS A 109 11.93 -7.19 0.99
C LYS A 109 11.77 -6.47 -0.35
N ILE A 110 11.24 -5.24 -0.35
CA ILE A 110 11.08 -4.42 -1.55
C ILE A 110 12.45 -4.02 -2.12
N ALA A 111 13.36 -3.55 -1.27
CA ALA A 111 14.70 -3.13 -1.68
C ALA A 111 15.53 -4.29 -2.26
N THR A 112 15.31 -5.51 -1.78
CA THR A 112 15.98 -6.72 -2.27
C THR A 112 15.19 -7.48 -3.34
N ASN A 113 14.08 -6.91 -3.81
CA ASN A 113 13.18 -7.54 -4.78
C ASN A 113 13.88 -7.82 -6.11
N LYS A 114 13.72 -9.05 -6.63
CA LYS A 114 14.22 -9.47 -7.96
C LYS A 114 13.08 -9.93 -8.88
N MET A 115 11.85 -9.76 -8.44
CA MET A 115 10.66 -10.38 -9.03
C MET A 115 10.22 -9.49 -10.19
N LYS A 116 9.62 -10.10 -11.23
CA LYS A 116 9.16 -9.37 -12.42
C LYS A 116 7.68 -9.57 -12.75
N ARG A 117 7.00 -10.41 -11.97
CA ARG A 117 5.64 -10.86 -12.20
C ARG A 117 4.82 -10.83 -10.92
N VAL A 118 3.51 -10.86 -11.12
CA VAL A 118 2.52 -10.88 -10.03
C VAL A 118 1.84 -12.24 -9.94
N ASN A 119 1.50 -12.65 -8.73
CA ASN A 119 0.60 -13.76 -8.46
C ASN A 119 -0.64 -13.23 -7.75
N ILE A 120 -1.82 -13.46 -8.32
CA ILE A 120 -3.09 -13.26 -7.63
C ILE A 120 -3.36 -14.54 -6.84
N THR A 121 -3.26 -14.45 -5.51
CA THR A 121 -3.61 -15.52 -4.59
C THR A 121 -5.09 -15.41 -4.23
N SER A 122 -5.92 -16.25 -4.84
CA SER A 122 -7.35 -16.34 -4.51
C SER A 122 -7.60 -17.59 -3.68
N ILE A 123 -7.88 -17.38 -2.38
CA ILE A 123 -8.29 -18.47 -1.49
C ILE A 123 -9.81 -18.44 -1.43
N LYS A 124 -10.46 -19.46 -1.99
CA LYS A 124 -11.91 -19.69 -1.91
C LYS A 124 -12.80 -18.62 -2.57
N ASN A 125 -12.27 -17.82 -3.51
CA ASN A 125 -13.01 -17.10 -4.57
C ASN A 125 -14.23 -16.26 -4.13
N LYS A 126 -14.18 -15.56 -2.98
CA LYS A 126 -15.37 -14.91 -2.40
C LYS A 126 -15.72 -13.50 -2.95
N ASN A 127 -14.79 -12.77 -3.56
CA ASN A 127 -15.09 -11.44 -4.13
C ASN A 127 -14.46 -11.23 -5.50
N LYS A 128 -15.22 -11.61 -6.54
CA LYS A 128 -14.80 -11.52 -7.94
C LYS A 128 -14.49 -10.09 -8.37
N LYS A 129 -15.23 -9.09 -7.88
CA LYS A 129 -15.10 -7.69 -8.30
C LYS A 129 -13.74 -7.08 -7.95
N ALA A 130 -13.22 -7.36 -6.74
CA ALA A 130 -11.91 -6.86 -6.35
C ALA A 130 -10.79 -7.49 -7.19
N ILE A 131 -10.90 -8.79 -7.47
CA ILE A 131 -9.95 -9.53 -8.31
C ILE A 131 -10.01 -9.07 -9.77
N GLU A 132 -11.21 -8.82 -10.30
CA GLU A 132 -11.43 -8.27 -11.65
C GLU A 132 -10.74 -6.92 -11.80
N LYS A 133 -10.97 -5.99 -10.87
CA LYS A 133 -10.29 -4.68 -10.87
C LYS A 133 -8.77 -4.78 -10.79
N ALA A 134 -8.25 -5.68 -9.96
CA ALA A 134 -6.80 -5.92 -9.88
C ALA A 134 -6.26 -6.43 -11.23
N THR A 135 -7.00 -7.35 -11.86
CA THR A 135 -6.64 -7.95 -13.14
C THR A 135 -6.66 -6.92 -14.28
N GLU A 136 -7.67 -6.05 -14.31
CA GLU A 136 -7.77 -4.95 -15.28
C GLU A 136 -6.59 -3.99 -15.14
N ALA A 137 -6.27 -3.58 -13.91
CA ALA A 137 -5.12 -2.71 -13.64
C ALA A 137 -3.79 -3.36 -14.04
N LEU A 138 -3.57 -4.66 -13.74
CA LEU A 138 -2.35 -5.36 -14.15
C LEU A 138 -2.19 -5.43 -15.68
N LYS A 139 -3.29 -5.64 -16.41
CA LYS A 139 -3.29 -5.61 -17.88
C LYS A 139 -2.93 -4.23 -18.42
N GLU A 140 -3.54 -3.17 -17.88
CA GLU A 140 -3.26 -1.79 -18.31
C GLU A 140 -1.81 -1.38 -18.00
N LEU A 141 -1.28 -1.80 -16.85
CA LEU A 141 0.10 -1.58 -16.43
C LEU A 141 1.11 -2.52 -17.13
N ARG A 142 0.65 -3.40 -18.02
CA ARG A 142 1.47 -4.37 -18.79
C ARG A 142 2.34 -5.25 -17.90
N ILE A 143 1.75 -5.74 -16.80
CA ILE A 143 2.41 -6.63 -15.85
C ILE A 143 1.93 -8.06 -16.09
N GLU A 144 2.89 -8.97 -16.26
CA GLU A 144 2.59 -10.39 -16.33
C GLU A 144 2.07 -10.90 -14.97
N TYR A 145 0.97 -11.63 -14.99
CA TYR A 145 0.39 -12.19 -13.78
C TYR A 145 -0.10 -13.63 -13.98
N SER A 146 -0.14 -14.35 -12.87
CA SER A 146 -0.73 -15.69 -12.76
C SER A 146 -1.77 -15.68 -11.64
N CYS A 147 -2.72 -16.61 -11.68
CA CYS A 147 -3.71 -16.80 -10.62
C CYS A 147 -3.50 -18.18 -10.00
N THR A 148 -3.25 -18.24 -8.70
CA THR A 148 -3.03 -19.50 -7.98
C THR A 148 -3.73 -19.49 -6.63
N GLU A 149 -3.85 -20.67 -6.00
CA GLU A 149 -4.44 -20.80 -4.67
C GLU A 149 -3.44 -20.57 -3.53
N LYS A 150 -2.14 -20.41 -3.86
CA LYS A 150 -1.05 -20.35 -2.87
C LYS A 150 -0.13 -19.17 -3.13
N ILE A 151 0.59 -18.75 -2.11
CA ILE A 151 1.67 -17.77 -2.24
C ILE A 151 2.80 -18.39 -3.08
N VAL A 152 3.36 -17.57 -3.98
CA VAL A 152 4.47 -17.92 -4.87
C VAL A 152 5.65 -17.02 -4.53
N GLU A 153 6.76 -17.59 -4.08
CA GLU A 153 7.94 -16.85 -3.60
C GLU A 153 8.64 -16.03 -4.68
N THR A 154 8.55 -16.48 -5.94
CA THR A 154 9.17 -15.82 -7.11
C THR A 154 8.25 -14.79 -7.78
N ALA A 155 7.25 -14.28 -7.06
CA ALA A 155 6.31 -13.28 -7.52
C ALA A 155 5.90 -12.33 -6.39
N ILE A 156 5.39 -11.15 -6.74
CA ILE A 156 4.66 -10.31 -5.79
C ILE A 156 3.25 -10.87 -5.67
N ASN A 157 2.80 -11.15 -4.45
CA ASN A 157 1.52 -11.82 -4.21
C ASN A 157 0.43 -10.83 -3.83
N LEU A 158 -0.63 -10.76 -4.62
CA LEU A 158 -1.87 -10.06 -4.27
C LEU A 158 -2.82 -11.07 -3.62
N CYS A 159 -2.94 -11.03 -2.30
CA CYS A 159 -3.72 -12.00 -1.54
C CYS A 159 -5.07 -11.41 -1.14
N PHE A 160 -6.15 -11.96 -1.70
CA PHE A 160 -7.51 -11.51 -1.42
C PHE A 160 -8.08 -12.31 -0.25
N ILE A 161 -8.47 -11.61 0.82
CA ILE A 161 -8.93 -12.23 2.07
C ILE A 161 -10.31 -11.69 2.42
N GLY A 162 -11.23 -12.55 2.81
CA GLY A 162 -12.55 -12.11 3.30
C GLY A 162 -12.42 -11.37 4.64
N ILE A 163 -13.19 -10.31 4.85
CA ILE A 163 -13.11 -9.49 6.06
C ILE A 163 -13.44 -10.25 7.36
N ASN A 164 -14.13 -11.39 7.25
CA ASN A 164 -14.49 -12.25 8.39
C ASN A 164 -13.49 -13.41 8.58
N GLU A 165 -12.46 -13.53 7.76
CA GLU A 165 -11.44 -14.56 7.93
C GLU A 165 -10.58 -14.24 9.16
N THR A 166 -10.21 -15.26 9.92
CA THR A 166 -9.41 -15.12 11.15
C THR A 166 -7.94 -15.47 10.96
N THR A 167 -7.58 -15.97 9.77
CA THR A 167 -6.22 -16.37 9.43
C THR A 167 -5.79 -15.71 8.13
N THR A 168 -4.51 -15.38 8.05
CA THR A 168 -3.88 -14.86 6.84
C THR A 168 -2.81 -15.85 6.39
N PRO A 169 -2.77 -16.21 5.10
CA PRO A 169 -1.67 -16.99 4.55
C PRO A 169 -0.38 -16.20 4.71
N LYS A 170 0.68 -16.83 5.20
CA LYS A 170 1.96 -16.18 5.45
C LYS A 170 3.06 -16.94 4.75
N ASN A 171 4.05 -16.18 4.27
CA ASN A 171 5.34 -16.70 3.85
C ASN A 171 6.37 -15.61 4.22
N ALA A 172 7.41 -16.00 4.95
CA ALA A 172 8.39 -15.05 5.48
C ALA A 172 9.23 -14.43 4.37
N ASP A 173 9.45 -15.14 3.27
CA ASP A 173 10.35 -14.75 2.18
C ASP A 173 9.62 -14.10 1.02
N ALA A 174 8.29 -14.28 0.92
CA ALA A 174 7.49 -13.65 -0.11
C ALA A 174 7.13 -12.19 0.20
N ILE A 175 6.98 -11.40 -0.86
CA ILE A 175 6.29 -10.10 -0.84
C ILE A 175 4.79 -10.39 -1.02
N VAL A 176 4.00 -10.02 -0.02
CA VAL A 176 2.55 -10.25 0.00
C VAL A 176 1.85 -8.93 0.32
N ILE A 177 0.93 -8.53 -0.57
CA ILE A 177 0.03 -7.40 -0.40
C ILE A 177 -1.37 -7.98 -0.19
N TYR A 178 -1.91 -7.78 1.00
CA TYR A 178 -3.24 -8.26 1.34
C TYR A 178 -4.31 -7.24 0.93
N CYS A 179 -5.34 -7.72 0.24
CA CYS A 179 -6.54 -6.94 -0.06
C CYS A 179 -7.72 -7.58 0.69
N PRO A 180 -8.23 -6.93 1.75
CA PRO A 180 -9.44 -7.40 2.41
C PRO A 180 -10.65 -7.21 1.47
N THR A 181 -11.62 -8.10 1.57
CA THR A 181 -12.79 -8.14 0.70
C THR A 181 -14.07 -8.34 1.50
N ALA A 182 -15.13 -7.63 1.11
CA ALA A 182 -16.45 -7.74 1.70
C ALA A 182 -17.54 -7.47 0.66
N GLU A 183 -18.70 -8.08 0.82
CA GLU A 183 -19.87 -7.83 -0.03
C GLU A 183 -20.44 -6.42 0.18
N LYS A 184 -20.38 -5.92 1.41
CA LYS A 184 -20.82 -4.59 1.83
C LYS A 184 -19.68 -3.90 2.59
N GLU A 185 -19.66 -2.58 2.54
CA GLU A 185 -18.68 -1.73 3.22
C GLU A 185 -19.40 -0.96 4.31
N THR A 186 -19.55 -1.56 5.49
CA THR A 186 -20.29 -0.96 6.60
C THR A 186 -19.36 -0.39 7.67
N ALA A 187 -19.87 0.49 8.53
CA ALA A 187 -19.12 0.98 9.68
C ALA A 187 -18.65 -0.15 10.62
N ALA A 188 -19.44 -1.23 10.76
CA ALA A 188 -19.06 -2.39 11.57
C ALA A 188 -17.84 -3.14 10.99
N ASP A 189 -17.67 -3.09 9.66
CA ASP A 189 -16.53 -3.73 9.00
C ASP A 189 -15.22 -2.98 9.27
N ALA A 190 -15.26 -1.71 9.65
CA ALA A 190 -14.06 -0.97 10.06
C ALA A 190 -13.37 -1.60 11.29
N LEU A 191 -14.16 -2.08 12.27
CA LEU A 191 -13.61 -2.78 13.43
C LEU A 191 -13.01 -4.13 13.07
N LYS A 192 -13.65 -4.87 12.16
CA LYS A 192 -13.12 -6.14 11.66
C LYS A 192 -11.82 -5.92 10.89
N LEU A 193 -11.77 -4.87 10.08
CA LEU A 193 -10.57 -4.47 9.35
C LEU A 193 -9.41 -4.16 10.32
N LEU A 194 -9.67 -3.42 11.41
CA LEU A 194 -8.68 -3.19 12.47
C LEU A 194 -8.16 -4.51 13.08
N GLN A 195 -9.03 -5.49 13.33
CA GLN A 195 -8.61 -6.78 13.86
C GLN A 195 -7.81 -7.61 12.85
N LEU A 196 -8.23 -7.61 11.58
CA LEU A 196 -7.61 -8.37 10.50
C LEU A 196 -6.22 -7.83 10.14
N THR A 197 -6.05 -6.50 10.14
CA THR A 197 -4.84 -5.80 9.68
C THR A 197 -3.72 -5.72 10.71
N LYS A 198 -3.86 -6.37 11.88
CA LYS A 198 -2.86 -6.33 12.97
C LYS A 198 -1.42 -6.64 12.53
N LYS A 199 -1.24 -7.47 11.50
CA LYS A 199 0.07 -7.82 10.94
C LYS A 199 -0.01 -7.95 9.42
N GLY A 200 1.10 -7.65 8.75
CA GLY A 200 1.21 -7.73 7.29
C GLY A 200 1.12 -6.38 6.60
N ALA A 201 1.14 -6.42 5.28
CA ALA A 201 1.13 -5.27 4.38
C ALA A 201 -0.19 -5.25 3.59
N TRP A 202 -0.99 -4.21 3.76
CA TRP A 202 -2.40 -4.20 3.35
C TRP A 202 -2.73 -3.03 2.42
N VAL A 203 -3.70 -3.22 1.55
CA VAL A 203 -4.46 -2.13 0.93
C VAL A 203 -5.89 -2.11 1.48
N GLY A 204 -6.65 -1.06 1.17
CA GLY A 204 -8.02 -0.86 1.65
C GLY A 204 -9.00 -1.96 1.27
N LEU A 205 -10.12 -1.98 2.00
CA LEU A 205 -11.24 -2.90 1.74
C LEU A 205 -11.70 -2.77 0.28
N ASN A 206 -11.79 -3.91 -0.42
CA ASN A 206 -12.16 -4.03 -1.83
C ASN A 206 -11.24 -3.27 -2.81
N ARG A 207 -10.04 -2.83 -2.40
CA ARG A 207 -9.10 -2.05 -3.24
C ARG A 207 -8.16 -2.94 -4.05
N GLY A 208 -8.70 -3.87 -4.82
CA GLY A 208 -7.90 -4.76 -5.68
C GLY A 208 -7.05 -4.02 -6.72
N GLU A 209 -7.57 -2.93 -7.28
CA GLU A 209 -6.81 -2.02 -8.16
C GLU A 209 -5.57 -1.45 -7.46
N ASN A 210 -5.72 -0.96 -6.23
CA ASN A 210 -4.57 -0.45 -5.45
C ASN A 210 -3.58 -1.56 -5.11
N ALA A 211 -4.03 -2.81 -4.93
CA ALA A 211 -3.12 -3.94 -4.76
C ALA A 211 -2.24 -4.13 -6.02
N ALA A 212 -2.84 -4.04 -7.21
CA ALA A 212 -2.12 -4.13 -8.48
C ALA A 212 -1.16 -2.94 -8.71
N VAL A 213 -1.61 -1.72 -8.43
CA VAL A 213 -0.78 -0.51 -8.55
C VAL A 213 0.38 -0.55 -7.56
N ALA A 214 0.16 -1.00 -6.32
CA ALA A 214 1.24 -1.17 -5.34
C ALA A 214 2.28 -2.19 -5.81
N ALA A 215 1.85 -3.30 -6.43
CA ALA A 215 2.79 -4.23 -7.05
C ALA A 215 3.57 -3.59 -8.21
N ALA A 216 2.94 -2.74 -9.01
CA ALA A 216 3.62 -1.99 -10.07
C ALA A 216 4.68 -1.02 -9.53
N GLU A 217 4.41 -0.36 -8.40
CA GLU A 217 5.38 0.50 -7.70
C GLU A 217 6.60 -0.31 -7.24
N ILE A 218 6.38 -1.49 -6.63
CA ILE A 218 7.46 -2.40 -6.21
C ILE A 218 8.26 -2.94 -7.41
N LEU A 219 7.60 -3.13 -8.56
CA LEU A 219 8.26 -3.55 -9.82
C LEU A 219 8.94 -2.39 -10.56
N LYS A 220 8.93 -1.17 -10.01
CA LYS A 220 9.47 0.06 -10.62
C LYS A 220 8.94 0.29 -12.04
N LYS A 221 7.64 0.10 -12.25
CA LYS A 221 6.94 0.39 -13.51
C LYS A 221 6.67 1.89 -13.70
N THR A 222 7.69 2.73 -13.47
CA THR A 222 7.55 4.19 -13.35
C THR A 222 6.86 4.83 -14.56
N LYS A 223 7.20 4.41 -15.78
CA LYS A 223 6.58 4.93 -17.00
C LYS A 223 5.09 4.57 -17.07
N GLU A 224 4.77 3.28 -16.92
CA GLU A 224 3.39 2.79 -16.98
C GLU A 224 2.54 3.39 -15.86
N LEU A 225 3.10 3.55 -14.65
CA LEU A 225 2.43 4.21 -13.52
C LEU A 225 2.15 5.69 -13.76
N THR A 226 3.10 6.40 -14.36
CA THR A 226 2.93 7.83 -14.71
C THR A 226 1.80 7.99 -15.72
N GLU A 227 1.79 7.17 -16.77
CA GLU A 227 0.71 7.15 -17.77
C GLU A 227 -0.64 6.78 -17.13
N TYR A 228 -0.66 5.77 -16.26
CA TYR A 228 -1.85 5.29 -15.56
C TYR A 228 -2.49 6.39 -14.70
N ARG A 229 -1.69 7.03 -13.83
CA ARG A 229 -2.15 8.09 -12.92
C ARG A 229 -2.50 9.38 -13.66
N TRP A 230 -1.83 9.67 -14.77
CA TRP A 230 -2.13 10.85 -15.60
C TRP A 230 -3.57 10.81 -16.16
N LYS A 231 -4.05 9.64 -16.61
CA LYS A 231 -5.45 9.49 -17.07
C LYS A 231 -6.45 9.83 -15.98
N MET A 232 -6.18 9.40 -14.75
CA MET A 232 -7.05 9.67 -13.59
C MET A 232 -7.06 11.15 -13.25
N ARG A 233 -5.91 11.82 -13.36
CA ARG A 233 -5.80 13.28 -13.18
C ARG A 233 -6.68 14.03 -14.19
N ILE A 234 -6.63 13.65 -15.47
CA ILE A 234 -7.47 14.28 -16.52
C ILE A 234 -8.95 14.18 -16.15
N GLN A 235 -9.41 13.03 -15.67
CA GLN A 235 -10.81 12.84 -15.28
C GLN A 235 -11.25 13.79 -14.17
N VAL A 236 -10.37 14.08 -13.20
CA VAL A 236 -10.63 15.04 -12.12
C VAL A 236 -10.67 16.46 -12.67
N GLU A 237 -9.71 16.85 -13.50
CA GLU A 237 -9.66 18.19 -14.12
C GLU A 237 -10.86 18.44 -15.06
N GLU A 238 -11.33 17.42 -15.77
CA GLU A 238 -12.55 17.49 -16.59
C GLU A 238 -13.83 17.53 -15.75
N ALA A 239 -13.85 16.91 -14.57
CA ALA A 239 -14.95 17.04 -13.64
C ALA A 239 -15.06 18.47 -13.09
N ASP A 240 -13.93 19.07 -12.70
CA ASP A 240 -13.86 20.45 -12.21
C ASP A 240 -14.36 21.46 -13.25
N LYS A 241 -13.95 21.30 -14.53
CA LYS A 241 -14.42 22.15 -15.64
C LYS A 241 -15.92 22.07 -15.91
N ARG A 242 -16.63 21.05 -15.40
CA ARG A 242 -18.08 20.87 -15.58
C ARG A 242 -18.91 21.46 -14.42
N CYS A 243 -18.27 21.90 -13.35
CA CYS A 243 -18.90 22.57 -12.22
C CYS A 243 -19.05 24.08 -12.49
#